data_AF-A0A7Y1USS9-F1
#
_entry.id   AF-A0A7Y1USS9-F1
#
_cell.length_a   1.000
_cell.length_b   1.000
_cell.length_c   1.000
_cell.angle_alpha   90.00
_cell.angle_beta   90.00
_cell.angle_gamma   90.00
#
_symmetry.space_group_name_H-M   'P 1'
#
loop_
_entity.id
_entity.type
_entity.pdbx_description
1 polymer ?
#
loop_
_entity_poly.entity_id
_entity_poly.type
_entity_poly.pdbx_seq_one_letter_code
_entity_poly.pdbx_strand_id
1 'polypeptide(L)'
;MKAVVFGAGNIGRGLVGEALADSGYTLTYVDADPGIVELLDARGQFDVVSSEATKTVAIDGIINAMDEDSVRAAIADADLVATAVGAPILKIVAPVIGAGLLDNQRDNVNVIACENLHPNSGALRQHVIDAAGEEAAARAGFPNVVVD
;
A
#
# COMPACT_ATOMS: atom_id res chain seq x y z
N MET A 1 7.07 8.72 -9.50
CA MET A 1 7.33 7.99 -8.24
C MET A 1 6.34 6.82 -8.21
N LYS A 2 6.71 5.68 -7.62
CA LYS A 2 5.87 4.48 -7.56
C LYS A 2 5.32 4.27 -6.15
N ALA A 3 4.02 4.05 -6.04
CA ALA A 3 3.38 3.72 -4.77
C ALA A 3 2.70 2.37 -4.83
N VAL A 4 2.93 1.54 -3.83
CA VAL A 4 2.18 0.31 -3.58
C VAL A 4 1.11 0.60 -2.54
N VAL A 5 -0.16 0.31 -2.84
CA VAL A 5 -1.29 0.53 -1.92
C VAL A 5 -1.91 -0.81 -1.56
N PHE A 6 -1.66 -1.28 -0.34
CA PHE A 6 -2.34 -2.43 0.23
C PHE A 6 -3.76 -2.06 0.62
N GLY A 7 -4.73 -2.82 0.12
CA GLY A 7 -6.16 -2.54 0.28
C GLY A 7 -6.68 -1.67 -0.85
N ALA A 8 -7.35 -2.29 -1.80
CA ALA A 8 -8.03 -1.64 -2.92
C ALA A 8 -9.51 -1.39 -2.64
N GLY A 9 -9.92 -1.30 -1.36
CA GLY A 9 -11.27 -0.92 -0.94
C GLY A 9 -11.58 0.57 -1.13
N ASN A 10 -12.69 1.03 -0.54
CA ASN A 10 -13.14 2.43 -0.72
C ASN A 10 -12.11 3.46 -0.21
N ILE A 11 -11.52 3.25 0.98
CA ILE A 11 -10.49 4.16 1.53
C ILE A 11 -9.20 4.10 0.71
N GLY A 12 -8.78 2.90 0.30
CA GLY A 12 -7.59 2.72 -0.53
C GLY A 12 -7.70 3.39 -1.90
N ARG A 13 -8.90 3.41 -2.51
CA ARG A 13 -9.13 4.04 -3.82
C ARG A 13 -9.49 5.52 -3.72
N GLY A 14 -10.50 5.86 -2.92
CA GLY A 14 -11.11 7.18 -2.88
C GLY A 14 -10.56 8.13 -1.81
N LEU A 15 -9.47 7.77 -1.13
CA LEU A 15 -8.76 8.68 -0.22
C LEU A 15 -7.25 8.54 -0.41
N VAL A 16 -6.68 7.39 -0.04
CA VAL A 16 -5.22 7.18 -0.06
C VAL A 16 -4.71 7.18 -1.49
N GLY A 17 -5.30 6.36 -2.36
CA GLY A 17 -4.93 6.27 -3.76
C GLY A 17 -5.09 7.58 -4.51
N GLU A 18 -6.25 8.23 -4.38
CA GLU A 18 -6.49 9.53 -5.00
C GLU A 18 -5.44 10.58 -4.57
N ALA A 19 -5.18 10.72 -3.27
CA ALA A 19 -4.19 11.68 -2.78
C ALA A 19 -2.76 11.39 -3.31
N LEU A 20 -2.40 10.12 -3.47
CA LEU A 20 -1.11 9.71 -4.04
C LEU A 20 -1.04 9.96 -5.54
N ALA A 21 -2.10 9.66 -6.29
CA ALA A 21 -2.20 9.99 -7.71
C ALA A 21 -2.06 11.51 -7.93
N ASP A 22 -2.69 12.31 -7.08
CA ASP A 22 -2.63 13.78 -7.13
C ASP A 22 -1.25 14.34 -6.83
N SER A 23 -0.48 13.58 -6.04
CA SER A 23 0.91 13.86 -5.72
C SER A 23 1.88 13.36 -6.80
N GLY A 24 1.38 12.78 -7.90
CA GLY A 24 2.17 12.31 -9.04
C GLY A 24 2.76 10.90 -8.89
N TYR A 25 2.18 10.06 -8.01
CA TYR A 25 2.55 8.65 -7.93
C TYR A 25 1.78 7.81 -8.96
N THR A 26 2.48 6.85 -9.58
CA THR A 26 1.84 5.73 -10.28
C THR A 26 1.49 4.66 -9.26
N LEU A 27 0.26 4.16 -9.29
CA LEU A 27 -0.29 3.31 -8.24
C LEU A 27 -0.31 1.84 -8.66
N THR A 28 0.25 0.98 -7.82
CA THR A 28 0.04 -0.46 -7.87
C THR A 28 -0.74 -0.88 -6.64
N TYR A 29 -1.93 -1.47 -6.82
CA TYR A 29 -2.73 -1.96 -5.71
C TYR A 29 -2.36 -3.40 -5.32
N VAL A 30 -2.58 -3.76 -4.06
CA VAL A 30 -2.50 -5.14 -3.58
C VAL A 30 -3.77 -5.46 -2.80
N ASP A 31 -4.51 -6.50 -3.21
CA ASP A 31 -5.74 -6.91 -2.52
C ASP A 31 -5.94 -8.43 -2.58
N ALA A 32 -6.64 -8.99 -1.60
CA ALA A 32 -6.94 -10.42 -1.51
C ALA A 32 -8.31 -10.77 -2.11
N ASP A 33 -9.20 -9.80 -2.32
CA ASP A 33 -10.50 -10.03 -2.93
C ASP A 33 -10.35 -10.24 -4.46
N PRO A 34 -10.57 -11.47 -4.97
CA PRO A 34 -10.38 -11.76 -6.39
C PRO A 34 -11.34 -10.96 -7.29
N GLY A 35 -12.54 -10.61 -6.82
CA GLY A 35 -13.48 -9.81 -7.59
C GLY A 35 -13.01 -8.37 -7.76
N ILE A 36 -12.36 -7.78 -6.75
CA ILE A 36 -11.74 -6.45 -6.86
C ILE A 36 -10.52 -6.51 -7.79
N VAL A 37 -9.67 -7.53 -7.63
CA VAL A 37 -8.48 -7.73 -8.47
C VAL A 37 -8.86 -7.86 -9.94
N GLU A 38 -9.77 -8.77 -10.28
CA GLU A 38 -10.23 -8.98 -11.66
C GLU A 38 -10.85 -7.70 -12.26
N LEU A 39 -11.66 -6.97 -11.46
CA LEU A 39 -12.33 -5.76 -11.94
C LEU A 39 -11.34 -4.63 -12.23
N LEU A 40 -10.38 -4.40 -11.33
CA LEU A 40 -9.40 -3.32 -11.48
C LEU A 40 -8.36 -3.65 -12.55
N ASP A 41 -7.93 -4.90 -12.65
CA ASP A 41 -7.02 -5.35 -13.71
C ASP A 41 -7.64 -5.16 -15.11
N ALA A 42 -8.91 -5.55 -15.26
CA ALA A 42 -9.63 -5.39 -16.53
C ALA A 42 -9.87 -3.92 -16.94
N ARG A 43 -9.97 -3.00 -15.96
CA ARG A 43 -10.28 -1.59 -16.22
C ARG A 43 -9.04 -0.71 -16.30
N GLY A 44 -7.99 -0.99 -15.51
CA GLY A 44 -6.81 -0.14 -15.37
C GLY A 44 -7.08 1.25 -14.76
N GLN A 45 -8.31 1.53 -14.31
CA GLN A 45 -8.72 2.79 -13.72
C GLN A 45 -10.02 2.66 -12.94
N PHE A 46 -10.33 3.65 -12.11
CA PHE A 46 -11.62 3.81 -11.43
C PHE A 46 -12.00 5.28 -11.29
N ASP A 47 -13.28 5.54 -11.03
CA ASP A 47 -13.77 6.88 -10.74
C ASP A 47 -13.91 7.08 -9.23
N VAL A 48 -13.41 8.20 -8.73
CA VAL A 48 -13.71 8.73 -7.40
C VAL A 48 -14.78 9.81 -7.57
N VAL A 49 -15.90 9.62 -6.88
CA VAL A 49 -17.06 10.51 -6.96
C VAL A 49 -17.22 11.23 -5.63
N SER A 50 -17.08 12.54 -5.64
CA SER A 50 -17.33 13.43 -4.50
C SER A 50 -18.54 14.32 -4.75
N SER A 51 -18.93 15.12 -3.76
CA SER A 51 -19.98 16.13 -3.92
C SER A 51 -19.60 17.25 -4.89
N GLU A 52 -18.31 17.45 -5.14
CA GLU A 52 -17.80 18.55 -5.97
C GLU A 52 -17.52 18.10 -7.40
N ALA A 53 -16.99 16.89 -7.58
CA ALA A 53 -16.57 16.40 -8.89
C ALA A 53 -16.51 14.87 -8.96
N THR A 54 -16.42 14.37 -10.18
CA THR A 54 -15.97 13.01 -10.47
C THR A 54 -14.59 13.06 -11.09
N LYS A 55 -13.68 12.25 -10.57
CA LYS A 55 -12.29 12.17 -11.02
C LYS A 55 -11.95 10.73 -11.39
N THR A 56 -11.43 10.53 -12.59
CA THR A 56 -10.89 9.23 -13.00
C THR A 56 -9.44 9.12 -12.55
N VAL A 57 -9.12 8.05 -11.82
CA VAL A 57 -7.78 7.70 -11.38
C VAL A 57 -7.32 6.47 -12.15
N ALA A 58 -6.23 6.60 -12.90
CA ALA A 58 -5.56 5.49 -13.58
C ALA A 58 -4.61 4.78 -12.61
N ILE A 59 -4.48 3.46 -12.75
CA ILE A 59 -3.54 2.64 -11.99
C ILE A 59 -2.55 1.98 -12.93
N ASP A 60 -1.34 1.71 -12.43
CA ASP A 60 -0.33 0.92 -13.14
C ASP A 60 -0.70 -0.57 -13.13
N GLY A 61 -1.35 -1.01 -12.05
CA GLY A 61 -1.90 -2.36 -11.96
C GLY A 61 -2.45 -2.70 -10.58
N ILE A 62 -2.94 -3.93 -10.46
CA ILE A 62 -3.33 -4.54 -9.20
C ILE A 62 -2.76 -5.95 -9.11
N ILE A 63 -2.28 -6.34 -7.93
CA ILE A 63 -1.67 -7.63 -7.66
C ILE A 63 -2.55 -8.36 -6.65
N ASN A 64 -2.80 -9.65 -6.89
CA ASN A 64 -3.44 -10.50 -5.89
C ASN A 64 -2.49 -10.68 -4.71
N ALA A 65 -2.94 -10.42 -3.48
CA ALA A 65 -2.12 -10.52 -2.27
C ALA A 65 -1.51 -11.91 -2.04
N MET A 66 -2.04 -12.96 -2.67
CA MET A 66 -1.49 -14.32 -2.61
C MET A 66 -0.29 -14.55 -3.55
N ASP A 67 -0.05 -13.64 -4.50
CA ASP A 67 1.14 -13.65 -5.35
C ASP A 67 2.28 -12.87 -4.66
N GLU A 68 2.87 -13.50 -3.64
CA GLU A 68 3.90 -12.88 -2.81
C GLU A 68 5.12 -12.41 -3.62
N ASP A 69 5.50 -13.12 -4.68
CA ASP A 69 6.64 -12.75 -5.51
C ASP A 69 6.39 -11.44 -6.27
N SER A 70 5.21 -11.29 -6.88
CA SER A 70 4.81 -10.03 -7.53
C SER A 70 4.68 -8.89 -6.53
N VAL A 71 4.11 -9.14 -5.34
CA VAL A 71 3.99 -8.12 -4.27
C VAL A 71 5.37 -7.66 -3.79
N ARG A 72 6.29 -8.58 -3.55
CA ARG A 72 7.68 -8.26 -3.16
C ARG A 72 8.39 -7.44 -4.22
N ALA A 73 8.29 -7.85 -5.50
CA ALA A 73 8.88 -7.11 -6.60
C ALA A 73 8.35 -5.68 -6.70
N ALA A 74 7.04 -5.49 -6.49
CA ALA A 74 6.43 -4.16 -6.48
C ALA A 74 6.95 -3.29 -5.33
N ILE A 75 7.09 -3.84 -4.12
CA ILE A 75 7.65 -3.13 -2.96
C ILE A 75 9.13 -2.78 -3.18
N ALA A 76 9.90 -3.70 -3.76
CA ALA A 76 11.33 -3.50 -4.01
C ALA A 76 11.62 -2.32 -4.96
N ASP A 77 10.66 -1.97 -5.81
CA ASP A 77 10.75 -0.86 -6.76
C ASP A 77 9.93 0.38 -6.35
N ALA A 78 9.24 0.32 -5.20
CA ALA A 78 8.39 1.40 -4.72
C ALA A 78 9.19 2.53 -4.06
N ASP A 79 8.71 3.76 -4.23
CA ASP A 79 9.16 4.93 -3.45
C ASP A 79 8.31 5.10 -2.17
N LEU A 80 7.08 4.57 -2.17
CA LEU A 80 6.15 4.59 -1.03
C LEU A 80 5.32 3.30 -0.96
N VAL A 81 5.13 2.77 0.25
CA VAL A 81 4.14 1.72 0.52
C VAL A 81 3.09 2.30 1.47
N ALA A 82 1.82 2.18 1.10
CA ALA A 82 0.69 2.61 1.91
C ALA A 82 -0.24 1.43 2.24
N THR A 83 -0.88 1.44 3.40
CA THR A 83 -1.93 0.47 3.76
C THR A 83 -3.25 1.15 4.07
N ALA A 84 -4.35 0.57 3.61
CA ALA A 84 -5.73 0.89 3.98
C ALA A 84 -6.54 -0.42 4.05
N VAL A 85 -6.10 -1.33 4.92
CA VAL A 85 -6.55 -2.73 5.02
C VAL A 85 -7.34 -3.03 6.30
N GLY A 86 -7.38 -2.10 7.26
CA GLY A 86 -7.88 -2.30 8.61
C GLY A 86 -6.79 -2.77 9.56
N ALA A 87 -6.74 -2.20 10.77
CA ALA A 87 -5.71 -2.45 11.77
C ALA A 87 -5.36 -3.93 12.03
N PRO A 88 -6.34 -4.87 12.16
CA PRO A 88 -6.03 -6.29 12.36
C PRO A 88 -5.26 -6.94 11.20
N ILE A 89 -5.40 -6.42 9.98
CA ILE A 89 -4.78 -6.95 8.77
C ILE A 89 -3.32 -6.49 8.63
N LEU A 90 -2.89 -5.45 9.35
CA LEU A 90 -1.49 -5.00 9.36
C LEU A 90 -0.51 -6.13 9.69
N LYS A 91 -0.85 -6.99 10.65
CA LYS A 91 -0.03 -8.17 11.00
C LYS A 91 0.09 -9.19 9.86
N ILE A 92 -0.93 -9.26 9.00
CA ILE A 92 -0.99 -10.21 7.87
C ILE A 92 -0.14 -9.73 6.71
N VAL A 93 -0.12 -8.43 6.42
CA VAL A 93 0.68 -7.84 5.33
C VAL A 93 2.13 -7.58 5.73
N ALA A 94 2.44 -7.48 7.03
CA ALA A 94 3.79 -7.19 7.50
C ALA A 94 4.90 -8.14 7.01
N PRO A 95 4.72 -9.48 6.93
CA PRO A 95 5.75 -10.39 6.43
C PRO A 95 6.16 -10.07 4.99
N VAL A 96 5.20 -9.90 4.08
CA VAL A 96 5.50 -9.63 2.66
C VAL A 96 6.05 -8.21 2.45
N ILE A 97 5.59 -7.24 3.25
CA ILE A 97 6.18 -5.89 3.28
C ILE A 97 7.65 -5.99 3.71
N GLY A 98 7.94 -6.67 4.81
CA GLY A 98 9.31 -6.85 5.30
C GLY A 98 10.23 -7.55 4.29
N ALA A 99 9.74 -8.60 3.63
CA ALA A 99 10.48 -9.31 2.59
C ALA A 99 10.79 -8.41 1.38
N GLY A 100 9.79 -7.66 0.89
CA GLY A 100 10.00 -6.71 -0.22
C GLY A 100 10.94 -5.56 0.14
N LEU A 101 10.92 -5.10 1.40
CA LEU A 101 11.86 -4.08 1.90
C LEU A 101 13.31 -4.59 1.93
N LEU A 102 13.54 -5.86 2.24
CA LEU A 102 14.88 -6.47 2.18
C LEU A 102 15.39 -6.59 0.74
N ASP A 103 14.48 -6.81 -0.22
CA ASP A 103 14.82 -6.86 -1.65
C ASP A 103 15.10 -5.47 -2.23
N ASN A 104 14.55 -4.41 -1.61
CA ASN A 104 14.74 -3.03 -2.05
C ASN A 104 16.20 -2.59 -1.86
N GLN A 105 16.90 -2.37 -2.98
CA GLN A 105 18.29 -1.90 -2.99
C GLN A 105 18.43 -0.39 -2.82
N ARG A 106 17.32 0.33 -2.61
CA ARG A 106 17.25 1.79 -2.49
C ARG A 106 16.89 2.14 -1.04
N ASP A 107 17.77 2.87 -0.35
CA ASP A 107 17.57 3.24 1.07
C ASP A 107 16.64 4.47 1.23
N ASN A 108 15.54 4.58 0.47
CA ASN A 108 14.69 5.78 0.44
C ASN A 108 13.17 5.52 0.40
N VAL A 109 12.71 4.33 0.78
CA VAL A 109 11.27 4.01 0.80
C VAL A 109 10.64 4.43 2.14
N ASN A 110 9.42 4.97 2.07
CA ASN A 110 8.58 5.19 3.25
C ASN A 110 7.42 4.21 3.27
N VAL A 111 7.04 3.75 4.46
CA VAL A 111 5.88 2.90 4.70
C VAL A 111 4.91 3.62 5.61
N ILE A 112 3.69 3.86 5.14
CA ILE A 112 2.64 4.55 5.90
C ILE A 112 1.42 3.65 6.07
N ALA A 113 0.92 3.53 7.31
CA ALA A 113 -0.33 2.84 7.57
C ALA A 113 -1.45 3.86 7.70
N CYS A 114 -2.28 3.99 6.67
CA CYS A 114 -3.46 4.88 6.65
C CYS A 114 -4.65 4.19 7.33
N GLU A 115 -4.45 3.79 8.57
CA GLU A 115 -5.43 3.07 9.38
C GLU A 115 -5.99 3.97 10.48
N ASN A 116 -7.25 3.73 10.88
CA ASN A 116 -7.85 4.31 12.07
C ASN A 116 -7.29 3.64 13.35
N LEU A 117 -6.00 3.86 13.58
CA LEU A 117 -5.19 3.32 14.68
C LEU A 117 -4.14 4.36 15.07
N HIS A 118 -3.82 4.46 16.37
CA HIS A 118 -2.70 5.28 16.84
C HIS A 118 -1.88 4.52 17.89
N PRO A 119 -0.54 4.38 17.72
CA PRO A 119 0.24 4.72 16.52
C PRO A 119 -0.03 3.72 15.37
N ASN A 120 -0.26 4.20 14.14
CA ASN A 120 -0.54 3.35 12.98
C ASN A 120 0.73 2.77 12.35
N SER A 121 1.53 3.59 11.66
CA SER A 121 2.77 3.12 11.00
C SER A 121 3.77 2.56 12.01
N GLY A 122 3.76 3.07 13.26
CA GLY A 122 4.52 2.51 14.36
C GLY A 122 4.09 1.07 14.73
N ALA A 123 2.78 0.77 14.71
CA ALA A 123 2.29 -0.58 14.91
C ALA A 123 2.66 -1.50 13.73
N LEU A 124 2.54 -1.01 12.49
CA LEU A 124 2.99 -1.76 11.31
C LEU A 124 4.49 -2.05 11.37
N ARG A 125 5.31 -1.07 11.78
CA ARG A 125 6.76 -1.27 11.98
C ARG A 125 7.04 -2.39 12.97
N GLN A 126 6.31 -2.44 14.08
CA GLN A 126 6.47 -3.52 15.06
C GLN A 126 6.12 -4.88 14.44
N HIS A 127 5.03 -4.96 13.67
CA HIS A 127 4.68 -6.20 12.97
C HIS A 127 5.74 -6.63 11.95
N VAL A 128 6.37 -5.68 11.24
CA VAL A 128 7.48 -5.99 10.33
C VAL A 128 8.69 -6.51 11.10
N ILE A 129 9.02 -5.93 12.25
CA ILE A 129 10.10 -6.43 13.13
C ILE A 129 9.80 -7.86 13.58
N ASP A 130 8.59 -8.11 14.07
CA ASP A 130 8.19 -9.42 14.58
C ASP A 130 8.21 -10.51 13.49
N ALA A 131 7.92 -10.14 12.23
CA ALA A 131 7.78 -11.08 11.12
C ALA A 131 9.07 -11.27 10.30
N ALA A 132 9.84 -10.20 10.08
CA ALA A 132 10.97 -10.14 9.15
C ALA A 132 12.27 -9.58 9.76
N GLY A 133 12.25 -9.20 11.03
CA GLY A 133 13.42 -8.71 11.78
C GLY A 133 13.65 -7.20 11.69
N GLU A 134 14.52 -6.72 12.58
CA GLU A 134 14.88 -5.29 12.66
C GLU A 134 15.56 -4.77 11.39
N GLU A 135 16.33 -5.62 10.71
CA GLU A 135 16.99 -5.25 9.45
C GLU A 135 15.96 -4.84 8.39
N ALA A 136 14.89 -5.60 8.23
CA ALA A 136 13.82 -5.29 7.27
C ALA A 136 13.15 -3.96 7.62
N ALA A 137 12.81 -3.74 8.88
CA ALA A 137 12.19 -2.49 9.33
C ALA A 137 13.14 -1.27 9.25
N ALA A 138 14.46 -1.49 9.26
CA ALA A 138 15.45 -0.42 9.12
C ALA A 138 15.62 0.06 7.67
N ARG A 139 15.12 -0.68 6.68
CA ARG A 139 15.17 -0.31 5.25
C ARG A 139 14.19 0.81 4.88
N ALA A 140 13.28 1.20 5.77
CA ALA A 140 12.24 2.17 5.47
C ALA A 140 11.97 3.14 6.63
N GLY A 141 11.48 4.33 6.29
CA GLY A 141 10.80 5.21 7.25
C GLY A 141 9.39 4.72 7.55
N PHE A 142 8.95 4.81 8.81
CA PHE A 142 7.56 4.49 9.23
C PHE A 142 6.87 5.70 9.89
N PRO A 143 6.66 6.82 9.18
CA PRO A 143 6.01 7.98 9.77
C PRO A 143 4.53 7.68 10.05
N ASN A 144 4.09 7.95 11.28
CA ASN A 144 2.65 7.88 11.60
C ASN A 144 1.89 8.95 10.83
N VAL A 145 0.66 8.64 10.45
CA VAL A 145 -0.24 9.55 9.73
C VAL A 145 -1.53 9.76 10.51
N VAL A 146 -2.32 10.75 10.13
CA VAL A 146 -3.71 10.90 10.55
C VAL A 146 -4.54 10.91 9.28
N VAL A 147 -5.53 10.02 9.20
CA VAL A 147 -6.49 9.93 8.10
C VAL A 147 -7.89 10.08 8.68
N ASP A 148 -8.69 10.94 8.07
CA ASP A 148 -10.07 11.30 8.44
C ASP A 148 -10.92 11.37 7.16
#